data_AF-A0A929C8E7-F1
#
_entry.id   AF-A0A929C8E7-F1
#
_cell.length_a   1.000
_cell.length_b   1.000
_cell.length_c   1.000
_cell.angle_alpha   90.00
_cell.angle_beta   90.00
_cell.angle_gamma   90.00
#
_symmetry.space_group_name_H-M   'P 1'
#
loop_
_entity.id
_entity.type
_entity.pdbx_description
1 polymer ?
#
loop_
_entity_poly.entity_id
_entity_poly.type
_entity_poly.pdbx_seq_one_letter_code
_entity_poly.pdbx_strand_id
1 'polypeptide(L)' 'MTQEELAIRAGCTRQTIIALEHGKYVPSIELAFRIARAFGVSLEDVFQYEEKGG' A
#
# COMPACT_ATOMS: atom_id res chain seq x y z
N MET A 1 -12.59 5.76 -2.21
CA MET A 1 -12.39 4.66 -1.23
C MET A 1 -11.82 5.27 0.04
N THR A 2 -12.32 4.90 1.22
CA THR A 2 -11.77 5.37 2.50
C THR A 2 -10.57 4.49 2.92
N GLN A 3 -9.75 4.96 3.87
CA GLN A 3 -8.65 4.16 4.45
C GLN A 3 -9.14 2.86 5.07
N GLU A 4 -10.28 2.90 5.77
CA GLU A 4 -10.90 1.73 6.38
C GLU A 4 -11.30 0.71 5.31
N GLU A 5 -11.90 1.17 4.22
CA GLU A 5 -12.34 0.28 3.14
C GLU A 5 -11.15 -0.31 2.37
N LEU A 6 -10.07 0.45 2.17
CA LEU A 6 -8.83 -0.09 1.62
C LEU A 6 -8.23 -1.15 2.55
N ALA A 7 -8.20 -0.90 3.85
CA ALA A 7 -7.67 -1.83 4.84
C ALA A 7 -8.42 -3.17 4.82
N ILE A 8 -9.76 -3.11 4.78
CA ILE A 8 -10.61 -4.30 4.65
C ILE A 8 -10.31 -5.06 3.35
N ARG A 9 -10.25 -4.36 2.21
CA ARG A 9 -9.97 -4.99 0.90
C ARG A 9 -8.55 -5.58 0.82
N ALA A 10 -7.57 -4.94 1.45
CA ALA A 10 -6.19 -5.40 1.50
C ALA A 10 -5.94 -6.42 2.63
N GLY A 11 -6.92 -6.67 3.51
CA GLY A 11 -6.79 -7.56 4.66
C GLY A 11 -5.70 -7.13 5.64
N CYS A 12 -5.64 -5.83 5.95
CA CYS A 12 -4.79 -5.24 6.98
C CYS A 12 -5.62 -4.31 7.88
N THR A 13 -4.98 -3.68 8.87
CA THR A 13 -5.68 -2.71 9.72
C THR A 13 -5.64 -1.32 9.10
N ARG A 14 -6.59 -0.45 9.47
CA ARG A 14 -6.54 0.97 9.10
C ARG A 14 -5.24 1.64 9.54
N GLN A 15 -4.67 1.27 10.70
CA GLN A 15 -3.36 1.78 11.11
C GLN A 15 -2.23 1.39 10.16
N THR A 16 -2.27 0.18 9.56
CA THR A 16 -1.30 -0.23 8.54
C THR A 16 -1.36 0.70 7.33
N ILE A 17 -2.57 1.03 6.84
CA ILE A 17 -2.75 1.98 5.74
C ILE A 17 -2.20 3.37 6.12
N ILE A 18 -2.52 3.89 7.31
CA ILE A 18 -2.00 5.18 7.78
C ILE A 18 -0.47 5.17 7.88
N ALA A 19 0.14 4.07 8.33
CA ALA A 19 1.59 3.96 8.42
C ALA A 19 2.26 3.93 7.03
N LEU A 20 1.63 3.28 6.04
CA LEU A 20 2.07 3.27 4.65
C LEU A 20 2.02 4.67 4.03
N GLU A 21 0.89 5.36 4.17
CA GLU A 21 0.69 6.72 3.62
C GLU A 21 1.67 7.74 4.22
N HIS A 22 2.08 7.55 5.47
CA HIS A 22 3.10 8.38 6.10
C HIS A 22 4.55 7.91 5.85
N GLY A 23 4.76 6.87 5.04
CA GLY A 23 6.09 6.31 4.76
C GLY A 23 6.79 5.71 5.98
N LYS A 24 6.05 5.40 7.05
CA LYS A 24 6.56 4.85 8.32
C LYS A 24 6.68 3.33 8.29
N TYR A 25 6.16 2.69 7.25
CA TYR A 25 6.13 1.26 7.11
C TYR A 25 6.35 0.89 5.64
N VAL A 26 7.19 -0.12 5.40
CA VAL A 26 7.34 -0.74 4.08
C VAL A 26 6.46 -1.98 4.07
N PRO A 27 5.50 -2.10 3.13
CA PRO A 27 4.60 -3.25 3.09
C PRO A 27 5.36 -4.53 2.75
N SER A 28 4.83 -5.67 3.20
CA SER A 28 5.23 -6.96 2.61
C SER A 28 4.82 -7.02 1.14
N ILE A 29 5.49 -7.86 0.34
CA ILE A 29 5.14 -8.09 -1.06
C ILE A 29 3.66 -8.49 -1.21
N GLU A 30 3.16 -9.39 -0.34
CA GLU A 30 1.75 -9.81 -0.36
C GLU A 30 0.80 -8.63 -0.14
N LEU A 31 1.09 -7.78 0.86
CA LEU A 31 0.27 -6.61 1.15
C LEU A 31 0.28 -5.62 -0.01
N ALA A 32 1.45 -5.39 -0.63
CA ALA A 32 1.58 -4.51 -1.78
C ALA A 32 0.71 -5.00 -2.96
N PHE A 33 0.74 -6.31 -3.27
CA PHE A 33 -0.14 -6.89 -4.30
C PHE A 33 -1.62 -6.81 -3.95
N ARG A 34 -1.99 -7.00 -2.69
CA ARG A 34 -3.40 -6.86 -2.24
C ARG A 34 -3.89 -5.42 -2.40
N ILE A 35 -3.06 -4.44 -2.07
CA ILE A 35 -3.38 -3.03 -2.25
C ILE A 35 -3.54 -2.71 -3.75
N ALA A 36 -2.59 -3.10 -4.60
CA ALA A 36 -2.68 -2.88 -6.05
C ALA A 36 -3.97 -3.51 -6.65
N ARG A 37 -4.31 -4.74 -6.25
CA ARG A 37 -5.56 -5.39 -6.64
C ARG A 37 -6.82 -4.67 -6.15
N ALA A 38 -6.79 -4.07 -4.95
CA ALA A 38 -7.92 -3.30 -4.43
C ALA A 38 -8.22 -2.04 -5.28
N PHE A 39 -7.20 -1.49 -5.94
CA PHE A 39 -7.32 -0.39 -6.90
C PHE A 39 -7.51 -0.84 -8.36
N GLY A 40 -7.27 -2.12 -8.67
CA GLY A 40 -7.40 -2.66 -10.02
C GLY A 40 -6.29 -2.18 -10.97
N VAL A 41 -5.12 -1.86 -10.43
CA VAL A 41 -3.96 -1.33 -11.17
C VAL A 41 -2.73 -2.23 -10.98
N SER A 42 -1.66 -1.95 -11.71
CA SER A 42 -0.39 -2.66 -11.53
C SER A 42 0.30 -2.25 -10.23
N LEU A 43 1.30 -3.02 -9.79
CA LEU A 43 2.05 -2.70 -8.57
C LEU A 43 2.78 -1.36 -8.68
N GLU A 44 3.29 -1.05 -9.87
CA GLU A 44 4.13 0.12 -10.17
C GLU A 44 3.30 1.42 -10.20
N ASP A 45 1.99 1.30 -10.45
CA ASP A 45 1.03 2.42 -10.35
C ASP A 45 0.80 2.85 -8.89
N VAL A 46 1.06 1.97 -7.92
CA VAL A 46 0.83 2.23 -6.49
C VAL A 46 2.12 2.47 -5.72
N PHE A 47 3.17 1.70 -6.01
CA PHE A 47 4.43 1.75 -5.29
C PHE A 47 5.56 2.11 -6.24
N GLN A 48 6.22 3.23 -5.98
CA GLN A 48 7.42 3.64 -6.70
C GLN A 48 8.63 3.41 -5.80
N TYR A 49 9.67 2.78 -6.34
CA TYR A 49 10.97 2.73 -5.71
C TYR A 49 11.74 3.98 -6.12
N GLU A 50 11.85 4.94 -5.21
CA GLU A 50 12.81 6.04 -5.38
C GLU A 50 14.17 5.54 -4.89
N GLU A 51 15.11 5.29 -5.83
CA GLU A 51 16.52 5.27 -5.48
C GLU A 51 16.85 6.64 -4.88
N LYS A 52 17.13 6.68 -3.57
CA LYS A 52 17.84 7.82 -3.01
C LYS A 52 19.15 7.92 -3.77
N GLY A 53 19.25 8.94 -4.62
CA GLY A 53 20.40 9.19 -5.48
C GLY A 53 21.72 9.04 -4.73
N GLY A 54 22.73 8.52 -5.44
CA GLY A 54 24.10 8.35 -4.94
C GLY A 54 24.78 9.64 -4.51
#